data_AF-B8AU96-F1
#
_entry.id   AF-B8AU96-F1
#
_cell.length_a   1.000
_cell.length_b   1.000
_cell.length_c   1.000
_cell.angle_alpha   90.00
_cell.angle_beta   90.00
_cell.angle_gamma   90.00
#
_symmetry.space_group_name_H-M   'P 1'
#
loop_
_entity.id
_entity.type
_entity.pdbx_description
1 polymer ?
#
loop_
_entity_poly.entity_id
_entity_poly.type
_entity_poly.pdbx_seq_one_letter_code
_entity_poly.pdbx_strand_id
1 'polypeptide(L)'
;MTPLQEDILPVDTIVQSSLIKHRALSTIAAAPASSSSSAGGEEMPPAASAAVVFLCIAKEAELMLELLKHGATDTDDIIQQSSVIRLCAMSLFHLQGCQSLVAAGAMLGVAKEAKMLCDWMKKENKLVIFSKSLSLPCCELEESRLIRIRALDVMMTILQQSSFPSSKDKVRSPRSEDTPKTKRRCSEKSA
;
A
#
# COMPACT_ATOMS: atom_id res chain seq x y z
N MET A 1 33.04 10.24 16.23
CA MET A 1 32.13 10.08 15.08
C MET A 1 32.34 8.68 14.54
N THR A 2 31.48 7.75 14.93
CA THR A 2 31.42 6.39 14.38
C THR A 2 30.32 6.38 13.32
N PRO A 3 30.57 5.93 12.09
CA PRO A 3 29.50 5.73 11.13
C PRO A 3 28.62 4.57 11.62
N LEU A 4 27.33 4.83 11.72
CA LEU A 4 26.32 3.82 12.06
C LEU A 4 26.33 2.77 10.96
N GLN A 5 26.66 1.57 11.37
CA GLN A 5 26.53 0.32 10.65
C GLN A 5 25.07 0.21 10.21
N GLU A 6 24.82 0.39 8.91
CA GLU A 6 23.54 0.03 8.31
C GLU A 6 23.46 -1.49 8.38
N ASP A 7 22.78 -1.98 9.41
CA ASP A 7 22.44 -3.38 9.57
C ASP A 7 21.57 -3.80 8.38
N ILE A 8 22.24 -4.31 7.35
CA ILE A 8 21.64 -5.07 6.26
C ILE A 8 20.89 -6.22 6.94
N LEU A 9 19.57 -6.08 7.03
CA LEU A 9 18.71 -7.14 7.56
C LEU A 9 18.98 -8.42 6.74
N PRO A 10 19.31 -9.54 7.40
CA PRO A 10 19.79 -10.74 6.72
C PRO A 10 18.72 -11.28 5.76
N VAL A 11 19.22 -11.92 4.70
CA VAL A 11 18.54 -12.56 3.55
C VAL A 11 17.66 -13.76 3.97
N ASP A 12 17.02 -13.71 5.13
CA ASP A 12 16.06 -14.71 5.60
C ASP A 12 14.61 -14.34 5.27
N THR A 13 14.41 -13.31 4.43
CA THR A 13 13.10 -12.87 3.90
C THR A 13 12.38 -13.92 3.05
N ILE A 14 13.04 -15.05 2.74
CA ILE A 14 12.45 -16.21 2.05
C ILE A 14 11.63 -17.09 3.02
N VAL A 15 11.98 -17.13 4.32
CA VAL A 15 11.46 -18.12 5.27
C VAL A 15 10.05 -17.79 5.82
N GLN A 16 9.50 -16.60 5.61
CA GLN A 16 8.15 -16.26 6.08
C GLN A 16 7.02 -16.32 5.04
N SER A 17 7.35 -16.49 3.75
CA SER A 17 6.37 -16.39 2.66
C SER A 17 5.31 -17.50 2.67
N SER A 18 5.69 -18.74 2.99
CA SER A 18 4.76 -19.87 3.10
C SER A 18 3.82 -19.73 4.30
N LEU A 19 4.34 -19.21 5.43
CA LEU A 19 3.53 -18.94 6.63
C LEU A 19 2.57 -17.78 6.39
N ILE A 20 3.02 -16.74 5.69
CA ILE A 20 2.19 -15.59 5.27
C ILE A 20 1.07 -16.05 4.33
N LYS A 21 1.39 -16.89 3.32
CA LYS A 21 0.40 -17.49 2.41
C LYS A 21 -0.65 -18.30 3.17
N HIS A 22 -0.23 -19.17 4.09
CA HIS A 22 -1.15 -19.97 4.89
C HIS A 22 -2.07 -19.09 5.76
N ARG A 23 -1.51 -18.04 6.39
CA ARG A 23 -2.28 -17.08 7.18
C ARG A 23 -3.26 -16.28 6.33
N ALA A 24 -2.87 -15.82 5.15
CA ALA A 24 -3.75 -15.12 4.21
C ALA A 24 -4.98 -15.97 3.85
N LEU A 25 -4.74 -17.21 3.42
CA LEU A 25 -5.80 -18.14 3.00
C LEU A 25 -6.72 -18.51 4.17
N SER A 26 -6.16 -18.68 5.37
CA SER A 26 -6.94 -18.94 6.58
C SER A 26 -7.84 -17.76 6.95
N THR A 27 -7.35 -16.53 6.86
CA THR A 27 -8.15 -15.31 7.12
C THR A 27 -9.24 -15.10 6.07
N ILE A 28 -8.95 -15.37 4.80
CA ILE A 28 -9.94 -15.30 3.71
C ILE A 28 -11.05 -16.35 3.91
N ALA A 29 -10.68 -17.58 4.26
CA ALA A 29 -11.63 -18.67 4.50
C ALA A 29 -12.49 -18.44 5.76
N ALA A 30 -11.98 -17.68 6.74
CA ALA A 30 -12.69 -17.33 7.97
C ALA A 30 -13.62 -16.12 7.84
N ALA A 31 -13.60 -15.39 6.70
CA ALA A 31 -14.48 -14.25 6.51
C ALA A 31 -15.93 -14.73 6.24
N PRO A 32 -16.92 -14.35 7.05
CA PRO A 32 -18.31 -14.75 6.83
C PRO A 32 -18.85 -14.15 5.53
N ALA A 33 -19.50 -15.00 4.73
CA ALA A 33 -20.18 -14.60 3.50
C ALA A 33 -21.56 -14.01 3.82
N SER A 34 -21.69 -12.69 3.93
CA SER A 34 -22.97 -11.96 3.85
C SER A 34 -22.70 -10.45 3.90
N SER A 35 -22.94 -9.68 2.83
CA SER A 35 -24.22 -9.13 2.33
C SER A 35 -24.75 -7.91 3.12
N SER A 36 -24.78 -6.78 2.38
CA SER A 36 -25.68 -5.61 2.45
C SER A 36 -25.63 -4.58 3.61
N SER A 37 -25.56 -3.31 3.17
CA SER A 37 -26.02 -2.04 3.78
C SER A 37 -25.09 -1.41 4.84
N SER A 38 -24.89 -0.09 4.95
CA SER A 38 -25.55 1.10 4.41
C SER A 38 -24.58 2.30 4.44
N ALA A 39 -24.92 3.36 3.71
CA ALA A 39 -24.10 4.55 3.45
C ALA A 39 -23.44 5.19 4.68
N GLY A 40 -22.11 5.33 4.60
CA GLY A 40 -21.29 6.13 5.50
C GLY A 40 -19.83 5.73 5.39
N GLY A 41 -19.11 6.29 4.40
CA GLY A 41 -17.66 6.10 4.17
C GLY A 41 -17.18 4.66 4.41
N GLU A 42 -17.44 3.74 3.48
CA GLU A 42 -17.08 2.33 3.65
C GLU A 42 -15.58 2.17 3.89
N GLU A 43 -15.18 2.01 5.15
CA GLU A 43 -13.85 1.51 5.48
C GLU A 43 -13.78 0.02 5.11
N MET A 44 -12.65 -0.39 4.54
CA MET A 44 -12.40 -1.80 4.26
C MET A 44 -12.44 -2.59 5.58
N PRO A 45 -13.16 -3.72 5.68
CA PRO A 45 -13.10 -4.57 6.85
C PRO A 45 -11.65 -4.98 7.17
N PRO A 46 -11.21 -4.99 8.44
CA PRO A 46 -9.82 -5.29 8.80
C PRO A 46 -9.32 -6.64 8.26
N ALA A 47 -10.19 -7.65 8.22
CA ALA A 47 -9.87 -8.95 7.66
C ALA A 47 -9.61 -8.91 6.14
N ALA A 48 -10.37 -8.09 5.40
CA ALA A 48 -10.19 -7.92 3.96
C ALA A 48 -8.91 -7.14 3.64
N SER A 49 -8.60 -6.10 4.41
CA SER A 49 -7.32 -5.37 4.30
C SER A 49 -6.12 -6.30 4.56
N ALA A 50 -6.17 -7.07 5.65
CA ALA A 50 -5.13 -8.03 5.99
C ALA A 50 -4.94 -9.11 4.91
N ALA A 51 -6.05 -9.62 4.35
CA ALA A 51 -6.00 -10.59 3.25
C ALA A 51 -5.27 -10.05 2.02
N VAL A 52 -5.55 -8.81 1.63
CA VAL A 52 -4.90 -8.16 0.47
C VAL A 52 -3.40 -7.96 0.71
N VAL A 53 -3.01 -7.51 1.91
CA VAL A 53 -1.60 -7.34 2.28
C VAL A 53 -0.85 -8.66 2.17
N PHE A 54 -1.38 -9.72 2.78
CA PHE A 54 -0.71 -11.01 2.75
C PHE A 54 -0.72 -11.66 1.36
N LEU A 55 -1.77 -11.44 0.56
CA LEU A 55 -1.81 -11.87 -0.83
C LEU A 55 -0.71 -11.21 -1.65
N CYS A 56 -0.55 -9.89 -1.52
CA CYS A 56 0.53 -9.14 -2.17
C CYS A 56 1.90 -9.73 -1.79
N ILE A 57 2.18 -9.85 -0.49
CA ILE A 57 3.47 -10.39 -0.01
C ILE A 57 3.71 -11.81 -0.53
N ALA A 58 2.69 -12.67 -0.52
CA ALA A 58 2.83 -14.05 -1.01
C ALA A 58 3.15 -14.09 -2.51
N LYS A 59 2.49 -13.25 -3.33
CA LYS A 59 2.73 -13.20 -4.78
C LYS A 59 4.09 -12.62 -5.13
N GLU A 60 4.53 -11.61 -4.41
CA GLU A 60 5.88 -11.07 -4.51
C GLU A 60 6.96 -12.11 -4.19
N ALA A 61 6.74 -12.89 -3.13
CA ALA A 61 7.66 -13.96 -2.77
C ALA A 61 7.67 -15.11 -3.79
N GLU A 62 6.51 -15.49 -4.33
CA GLU A 62 6.42 -16.48 -5.42
C GLU A 62 7.18 -16.00 -6.67
N LEU A 63 7.08 -14.71 -7.01
CA LEU A 63 7.82 -14.10 -8.11
C LEU A 63 9.33 -14.13 -7.88
N MET A 64 9.81 -13.66 -6.71
CA MET A 64 11.24 -13.68 -6.35
C MET A 64 11.81 -15.10 -6.44
N LEU A 65 11.10 -16.09 -5.90
CA LEU A 65 11.53 -17.49 -5.99
C LEU A 65 11.66 -17.95 -7.44
N GLU A 66 10.69 -17.59 -8.29
CA GLU A 66 10.70 -18.00 -9.69
C GLU A 66 11.80 -17.31 -10.50
N LEU A 67 12.11 -16.05 -10.19
CA LEU A 67 13.25 -15.32 -10.75
C LEU A 67 14.58 -16.02 -10.41
N LEU A 68 14.78 -16.35 -9.13
CA LEU A 68 16.00 -17.03 -8.66
C LEU A 68 16.18 -18.40 -9.34
N LYS A 69 15.10 -19.17 -9.52
CA LYS A 69 15.14 -20.45 -10.25
C LYS A 69 15.60 -20.30 -11.70
N HIS A 70 15.26 -19.18 -12.33
CA HIS A 70 15.63 -18.88 -13.71
C HIS A 70 16.95 -18.10 -13.83
N GLY A 71 17.73 -18.00 -12.74
CA GLY A 71 19.09 -17.47 -12.75
C GLY A 71 19.22 -15.98 -12.43
N ALA A 72 18.17 -15.33 -11.91
CA ALA A 72 18.31 -13.99 -11.36
C ALA A 72 19.25 -13.97 -10.13
N THR A 73 19.98 -12.88 -9.99
CA THR A 73 20.77 -12.51 -8.82
C THR A 73 19.93 -11.72 -7.83
N ASP A 74 20.33 -11.70 -6.56
CA ASP A 74 19.69 -10.87 -5.52
C ASP A 74 19.77 -9.36 -5.81
N THR A 75 20.70 -8.94 -6.68
CA THR A 75 20.83 -7.55 -7.14
C THR A 75 19.94 -7.17 -8.32
N ASP A 76 19.18 -8.11 -8.91
CA ASP A 76 18.28 -7.80 -10.01
C ASP A 76 17.19 -6.78 -9.59
N ASP A 77 16.95 -5.78 -10.45
CA ASP A 77 16.01 -4.67 -10.20
C ASP A 77 14.62 -5.16 -9.75
N ILE A 78 14.14 -6.26 -10.33
CA ILE A 78 12.84 -6.85 -9.98
C ILE A 78 12.85 -7.52 -8.60
N ILE A 79 13.96 -8.13 -8.19
CA ILE A 79 14.10 -8.73 -6.86
C ILE A 79 14.16 -7.63 -5.80
N GLN A 80 14.93 -6.57 -6.06
CA GLN A 80 14.99 -5.40 -5.19
C GLN A 80 13.62 -4.72 -5.10
N GLN A 81 12.96 -4.47 -6.23
CA GLN A 81 11.61 -3.90 -6.26
C GLN A 81 10.62 -4.77 -5.48
N SER A 82 10.66 -6.09 -5.64
CA SER A 82 9.77 -7.01 -4.91
C SER A 82 9.99 -6.92 -3.39
N SER A 83 11.23 -6.75 -2.95
CA SER A 83 11.57 -6.54 -1.54
C SER A 83 10.97 -5.24 -1.00
N VAL A 84 11.07 -4.14 -1.77
CA VAL A 84 10.47 -2.85 -1.40
C VAL A 84 8.95 -2.96 -1.35
N ILE A 85 8.31 -3.62 -2.32
CA ILE A 85 6.85 -3.77 -2.33
C ILE A 85 6.37 -4.54 -1.09
N ARG A 86 7.05 -5.64 -0.74
CA ARG A 86 6.72 -6.42 0.46
C ARG A 86 6.85 -5.58 1.74
N LEU A 87 7.91 -4.78 1.84
CA LEU A 87 8.10 -3.88 2.98
C LEU A 87 6.99 -2.83 3.03
N CYS A 88 6.64 -2.23 1.88
CA CYS A 88 5.56 -1.27 1.80
C CYS A 88 4.21 -1.87 2.20
N ALA A 89 3.90 -3.08 1.73
CA ALA A 89 2.68 -3.79 2.08
C ALA A 89 2.58 -4.02 3.61
N MET A 90 3.68 -4.43 4.25
CA MET A 90 3.76 -4.58 5.70
C MET A 90 3.58 -3.25 6.44
N SER A 91 4.25 -2.17 6.00
CA SER A 91 4.15 -0.85 6.62
C SER A 91 2.74 -0.24 6.49
N LEU A 92 2.02 -0.58 5.42
CA LEU A 92 0.65 -0.13 5.16
C LEU A 92 -0.41 -1.00 5.86
N PHE A 93 -0.03 -2.10 6.52
CA PHE A 93 -0.97 -3.06 7.11
C PHE A 93 -1.93 -2.43 8.14
N HIS A 94 -1.47 -1.43 8.90
CA HIS A 94 -2.25 -0.77 9.95
C HIS A 94 -3.02 0.48 9.46
N LEU A 95 -3.01 0.75 8.16
CA LEU A 95 -3.64 1.93 7.59
C LEU A 95 -5.17 1.84 7.69
N GLN A 96 -5.80 2.92 8.13
CA GLN A 96 -7.25 3.06 8.25
C GLN A 96 -7.76 4.19 7.33
N GLY A 97 -9.08 4.32 7.18
CA GLY A 97 -9.70 5.34 6.33
C GLY A 97 -9.56 5.11 4.83
N CYS A 98 -9.87 6.15 4.05
CA CYS A 98 -9.86 6.12 2.58
C CYS A 98 -8.51 5.68 1.98
N GLN A 99 -7.40 6.01 2.66
CA GLN A 99 -6.07 5.62 2.20
C GLN A 99 -5.85 4.09 2.28
N SER A 100 -6.55 3.38 3.19
CA SER A 100 -6.50 1.92 3.25
C SER A 100 -7.07 1.26 2.00
N LEU A 101 -8.13 1.82 1.41
CA LEU A 101 -8.72 1.32 0.16
C LEU A 101 -7.78 1.53 -1.02
N VAL A 102 -7.14 2.70 -1.12
CA VAL A 102 -6.18 3.00 -2.19
C VAL A 102 -4.96 2.08 -2.07
N ALA A 103 -4.44 1.91 -0.85
CA ALA A 103 -3.33 0.99 -0.57
C ALA A 103 -3.69 -0.46 -0.91
N ALA A 104 -4.88 -0.93 -0.53
CA ALA A 104 -5.37 -2.26 -0.87
C ALA A 104 -5.51 -2.43 -2.40
N GLY A 105 -6.05 -1.43 -3.10
CA GLY A 105 -6.13 -1.44 -4.56
C GLY A 105 -4.76 -1.57 -5.24
N ALA A 106 -3.78 -0.79 -4.77
CA ALA A 106 -2.40 -0.85 -5.28
C ALA A 106 -1.77 -2.24 -5.02
N MET A 107 -1.90 -2.78 -3.81
CA MET A 107 -1.39 -4.10 -3.45
C MET A 107 -2.04 -5.23 -4.25
N LEU A 108 -3.35 -5.14 -4.52
CA LEU A 108 -4.04 -6.10 -5.36
C LEU A 108 -3.55 -6.03 -6.82
N GLY A 109 -3.29 -4.82 -7.33
CA GLY A 109 -2.66 -4.61 -8.64
C GLY A 109 -1.30 -5.29 -8.72
N VAL A 110 -0.40 -4.99 -7.77
CA VAL A 110 0.91 -5.66 -7.66
C VAL A 110 0.75 -7.18 -7.65
N ALA A 111 -0.14 -7.72 -6.81
CA ALA A 111 -0.31 -9.16 -6.67
C ALA A 111 -0.71 -9.84 -7.99
N LYS A 112 -1.56 -9.19 -8.79
CA LYS A 112 -1.96 -9.65 -10.12
C LYS A 112 -0.78 -9.64 -11.09
N GLU A 113 -0.02 -8.55 -11.13
CA GLU A 113 1.13 -8.42 -12.02
C GLU A 113 2.27 -9.39 -11.66
N ALA A 114 2.53 -9.57 -10.36
CA ALA A 114 3.49 -10.55 -9.87
C ALA A 114 3.14 -11.98 -10.30
N LYS A 115 1.85 -12.33 -10.20
CA LYS A 115 1.34 -13.61 -10.67
C LYS A 115 1.54 -13.77 -12.18
N MET A 116 1.22 -12.75 -12.98
CA MET A 116 1.38 -12.79 -14.43
C MET A 116 2.84 -13.04 -14.84
N LEU A 117 3.77 -12.27 -14.27
CA LEU A 117 5.21 -12.44 -14.52
C LEU A 117 5.70 -13.84 -14.11
N CYS A 118 5.27 -14.32 -12.94
CA CYS A 118 5.60 -15.65 -12.43
C CYS A 118 5.06 -16.77 -13.34
N ASP A 119 3.79 -16.69 -13.75
CA ASP A 119 3.16 -17.67 -14.62
C ASP A 119 3.80 -17.67 -16.02
N TRP A 120 4.17 -16.50 -16.54
CA TRP A 120 4.88 -16.37 -17.80
C TRP A 120 6.26 -17.04 -17.75
N MET A 121 7.07 -16.77 -16.72
CA MET A 121 8.39 -17.41 -16.59
C MET A 121 8.29 -18.93 -16.51
N LYS A 122 7.31 -19.46 -15.75
CA LYS A 122 7.06 -20.91 -15.67
C LYS A 122 6.68 -21.50 -17.02
N LYS A 123 5.85 -20.79 -17.80
CA LYS A 123 5.38 -21.24 -19.11
C LYS A 123 6.50 -21.23 -20.14
N GLU A 124 7.24 -20.14 -20.22
CA GLU A 124 8.25 -19.92 -21.26
C GLU A 124 9.64 -20.47 -20.87
N ASN A 125 9.82 -20.88 -19.60
CA ASN A 125 11.07 -21.33 -19.01
C ASN A 125 12.23 -20.36 -19.28
N LYS A 126 11.93 -19.06 -19.17
CA LYS A 126 12.83 -17.94 -19.47
C LYS A 126 12.76 -16.91 -18.37
N LEU A 127 13.92 -16.32 -18.08
CA LEU A 127 14.02 -15.20 -17.16
C LEU A 127 13.36 -13.94 -17.76
N VAL A 128 12.50 -13.29 -16.98
CA VAL A 128 12.01 -11.95 -17.32
C VAL A 128 13.14 -10.94 -17.11
N ILE A 129 13.46 -10.16 -18.14
CA ILE A 129 14.44 -9.07 -18.01
C ILE A 129 13.68 -7.81 -17.61
N PHE A 130 13.80 -7.43 -16.34
CA PHE A 130 13.11 -6.28 -15.78
C PHE A 130 13.99 -5.02 -15.83
N SER A 131 14.48 -4.68 -17.02
CA SER A 131 15.18 -3.40 -17.23
C SER A 131 14.22 -2.40 -17.86
N LYS A 132 14.27 -1.13 -17.42
CA LYS A 132 13.54 -0.03 -18.09
C LYS A 132 14.05 0.24 -19.51
N SER A 133 15.29 -0.14 -19.82
CA SER A 133 15.91 0.09 -21.13
C SER A 133 15.67 -1.03 -22.13
N LEU A 134 15.11 -2.17 -21.72
CA LEU A 134 14.78 -3.29 -22.61
C LEU A 134 13.27 -3.47 -22.74
N SER A 135 12.84 -3.76 -23.96
CA SER A 135 11.47 -4.19 -24.23
C SER A 135 11.26 -5.62 -23.72
N LEU A 136 10.09 -5.88 -23.15
CA LEU A 136 9.74 -7.25 -22.75
C LEU A 136 9.23 -8.03 -23.97
N PRO A 137 9.26 -9.38 -23.91
CA PRO A 137 8.89 -10.23 -25.04
C PRO A 137 7.48 -10.02 -25.60
N CYS A 138 6.56 -9.44 -24.82
CA CYS A 138 5.23 -9.04 -25.29
C CYS A 138 4.70 -7.82 -24.54
N CYS A 139 3.74 -7.12 -25.15
CA CYS A 139 3.11 -5.90 -24.63
C CYS A 139 2.48 -6.10 -23.24
N GLU A 140 1.85 -7.25 -23.00
CA GLU A 140 1.20 -7.57 -21.72
C GLU A 140 2.19 -7.51 -20.55
N LEU A 141 3.42 -8.00 -20.75
CA LEU A 141 4.44 -7.95 -19.70
C LEU A 141 5.02 -6.54 -19.51
N GLU A 142 5.08 -5.74 -20.56
CA GLU A 142 5.47 -4.33 -20.45
C GLU A 142 4.44 -3.53 -19.66
N GLU A 143 3.15 -3.72 -19.96
CA GLU A 143 2.04 -3.15 -19.21
C GLU A 143 2.06 -3.61 -17.76
N SER A 144 2.27 -4.91 -17.53
CA SER A 144 2.41 -5.50 -16.20
C SER A 144 3.52 -4.83 -15.39
N ARG A 145 4.71 -4.67 -15.99
CA ARG A 145 5.83 -3.92 -15.39
C ARG A 145 5.44 -2.48 -15.05
N LEU A 146 4.78 -1.77 -15.96
CA LEU A 146 4.38 -0.36 -15.75
C LEU A 146 3.34 -0.22 -14.63
N ILE A 147 2.32 -1.08 -14.61
CA ILE A 147 1.29 -1.11 -13.57
C ILE A 147 1.95 -1.36 -12.22
N ARG A 148 2.85 -2.34 -12.14
CA ARG A 148 3.60 -2.68 -10.93
C ARG A 148 4.44 -1.51 -10.41
N ILE A 149 5.17 -0.82 -11.28
CA ILE A 149 5.96 0.38 -10.92
C ILE A 149 5.03 1.46 -10.35
N ARG A 150 3.94 1.79 -11.06
CA ARG A 150 3.01 2.83 -10.62
C ARG A 150 2.29 2.48 -9.32
N ALA A 151 1.93 1.22 -9.12
CA ALA A 151 1.32 0.75 -7.88
C ALA A 151 2.29 0.89 -6.69
N LEU A 152 3.58 0.58 -6.89
CA LEU A 152 4.60 0.83 -5.89
C LEU A 152 4.74 2.33 -5.57
N ASP A 153 4.74 3.20 -6.59
CA ASP A 153 4.80 4.66 -6.38
C ASP A 153 3.62 5.16 -5.52
N VAL A 154 2.42 4.62 -5.76
CA VAL A 154 1.24 4.90 -4.94
C VAL A 154 1.45 4.42 -3.50
N MET A 155 1.91 3.19 -3.29
CA MET A 155 2.18 2.66 -1.96
C MET A 155 3.19 3.52 -1.19
N MET A 156 4.28 3.93 -1.85
CA MET A 156 5.30 4.82 -1.29
C MET A 156 4.74 6.21 -0.96
N THR A 157 3.91 6.77 -1.83
CA THR A 157 3.27 8.06 -1.60
C THR A 157 2.36 8.03 -0.37
N ILE A 158 1.57 6.97 -0.21
CA ILE A 158 0.71 6.80 0.97
C ILE A 158 1.55 6.67 2.25
N LEU A 159 2.66 5.94 2.20
CA LEU A 159 3.60 5.83 3.33
C LEU A 159 4.19 7.17 3.72
N GLN A 160 4.61 7.98 2.74
CA GLN A 160 5.11 9.33 2.99
C GLN A 160 4.03 10.23 3.60
N GLN A 161 2.80 10.17 3.08
CA GLN A 161 1.69 10.98 3.60
C GLN A 161 1.24 10.57 5.01
N SER A 162 1.40 9.30 5.38
CA SER A 162 1.02 8.77 6.70
C SER A 162 2.09 8.96 7.77
N SER A 163 3.35 9.18 7.39
CA SER A 163 4.47 9.39 8.32
C SER A 163 4.60 10.85 8.78
N PHE A 164 3.98 11.81 8.10
CA PHE A 164 3.92 13.21 8.54
C PHE A 164 2.51 13.56 9.05
N PRO A 165 2.35 14.05 10.29
CA PRO A 165 1.07 14.62 10.71
C PRO A 165 0.78 15.84 9.82
N SER A 166 -0.26 15.74 8.99
CA SER A 166 -0.78 16.86 8.21
C SER A 166 -1.09 18.02 9.15
N SER A 167 -0.38 19.14 9.02
CA SER A 167 -0.49 20.33 9.88
C SER A 167 -1.77 21.14 9.63
N LYS A 168 -2.91 20.48 9.45
CA LYS A 168 -4.22 21.13 9.25
C LYS A 168 -5.11 20.95 10.46
N ASP A 169 -4.61 21.30 11.64
CA ASP A 169 -5.44 21.59 12.81
C ASP A 169 -4.76 22.68 13.67
N LYS A 170 -5.10 23.93 13.34
CA LYS A 170 -5.04 25.14 14.17
C LYS A 170 -5.65 26.21 13.25
N VAL A 171 -6.88 26.67 13.43
CA VAL A 171 -7.43 27.32 14.62
C VAL A 171 -8.96 27.32 14.52
N ARG A 172 -9.66 26.85 15.57
CA ARG A 172 -11.02 27.32 15.88
C ARG A 172 -11.11 27.75 17.35
N SER A 173 -11.00 29.08 17.51
CA SER A 173 -11.60 29.98 18.52
C SER A 173 -11.30 29.79 20.01
N PRO A 174 -11.31 30.89 20.77
CA PRO A 174 -12.49 31.13 21.60
C PRO A 174 -13.07 32.54 21.46
N ARG A 175 -14.40 32.61 21.61
CA ARG A 175 -15.12 33.83 22.00
C ARG A 175 -14.72 34.23 23.41
N SER A 176 -14.53 35.53 23.64
CA SER A 176 -14.79 36.18 24.93
C SER A 176 -15.23 37.62 24.67
N GLU A 177 -16.41 37.95 25.20
CA GLU A 177 -16.99 39.29 25.26
C GLU A 177 -16.09 40.27 26.01
N ASP A 178 -16.10 41.55 25.62
CA ASP A 178 -16.42 42.62 26.57
C ASP A 178 -16.72 43.95 25.83
N THR A 179 -17.80 44.60 26.23
CA THR A 179 -18.28 45.90 25.74
C THR A 179 -17.61 47.07 26.48
N PRO A 180 -17.70 48.31 25.97
CA PRO A 180 -18.61 49.21 26.68
C PRO A 180 -19.44 50.17 25.79
N LYS A 181 -20.74 50.19 26.12
CA LYS A 181 -21.70 51.31 26.16
C LYS A 181 -21.39 52.59 25.35
N THR A 182 -22.26 52.95 24.41
CA THR A 182 -22.63 54.37 24.20
C THR A 182 -24.10 54.54 23.73
N LYS A 183 -24.84 55.29 24.56
CA LYS A 183 -26.10 56.05 24.39
C LYS A 183 -27.23 55.56 23.47
N ARG A 184 -28.33 55.18 24.14
CA ARG A 184 -29.72 55.31 23.70
C ARG A 184 -30.05 56.74 23.23
N ARG A 185 -30.73 56.87 22.08
CA ARG A 185 -31.86 57.80 21.92
C ARG A 185 -32.70 57.40 20.69
N CYS A 186 -33.86 56.80 20.92
CA CYS A 186 -35.00 56.92 20.00
C CYS A 186 -36.16 57.42 20.84
N SER A 187 -36.64 58.61 20.55
CA SER A 187 -37.85 59.18 21.14
C SER A 187 -38.96 58.98 20.12
N GLU A 188 -39.93 58.13 20.44
CA GLU A 188 -41.23 58.13 19.78
C GLU A 188 -42.27 58.77 20.70
N LYS A 189 -43.13 59.58 20.09
CA LYS A 189 -44.25 60.33 20.66
C LYS A 189 -45.38 59.39 21.07
N SER A 190 -46.13 59.77 22.12
CA SER A 190 -47.56 60.15 22.03
C SER A 190 -48.28 59.96 23.37
N ALA A 191 -48.83 61.07 23.88
CA ALA A 191 -50.19 61.16 24.41
C ALA A 191 -50.71 62.56 24.03
#